data_AF-A0A7V3WK83-F1
#
_entry.id   AF-A0A7V3WK83-F1
#
_cell.length_a   1.000
_cell.length_b   1.000
_cell.length_c   1.000
_cell.angle_alpha   90.00
_cell.angle_beta   90.00
_cell.angle_gamma   90.00
#
_symmetry.space_group_name_H-M   'P 1'
#
loop_
_entity.id
_entity.type
_entity.pdbx_description
1 polymer ?
#
loop_
_entity_poly.entity_id
_entity_poly.type
_entity_poly.pdbx_seq_one_letter_code
_entity_poly.pdbx_strand_id
1 'polypeptide(L)'
;KLNDHMVIHKIRKGQKLSKKEFEAIFSIFEMPDFAFSIDELSRNTSIQKDDITGILRKFVGIDEQDLNQRFEKFIQEHQAKMSSLQLKTLEIIKGEIAKNKGISFAALFDKPFTNFNKNGIEGIFGKQADELFGLIEPYRVNYL
;
A
#
# COMPACT_ATOMS: atom_id res chain seq x y z
N LYS A 1 13.22 -9.81 -18.82
CA LYS A 1 11.87 -10.13 -19.34
C LYS A 1 11.04 -10.98 -18.36
N LEU A 2 11.34 -12.27 -18.12
CA LEU A 2 10.55 -13.09 -17.16
C LEU A 2 10.65 -12.58 -15.70
N ASN A 3 11.84 -12.15 -15.27
CA ASN A 3 12.05 -11.57 -13.93
C ASN A 3 11.27 -10.25 -13.75
N ASP A 4 11.21 -9.42 -14.79
CA ASP A 4 10.48 -8.14 -14.76
C ASP A 4 8.99 -8.38 -14.50
N HIS A 5 8.40 -9.39 -15.15
CA HIS A 5 7.01 -9.79 -14.89
C HIS A 5 6.79 -10.26 -13.44
N MET A 6 7.75 -10.99 -12.87
CA MET A 6 7.67 -11.46 -11.48
C MET A 6 7.80 -10.31 -10.46
N VAL A 7 8.72 -9.37 -10.69
CA VAL A 7 8.91 -8.19 -9.84
C VAL A 7 7.67 -7.29 -9.89
N ILE A 8 7.13 -7.03 -11.07
CA ILE A 8 5.89 -6.26 -11.24
C ILE A 8 4.74 -6.93 -10.47
N HIS A 9 4.61 -8.26 -10.58
CA HIS A 9 3.60 -9.03 -9.86
C HIS A 9 3.73 -8.88 -8.35
N LYS A 10 4.96 -8.97 -7.82
CA LYS A 10 5.25 -8.75 -6.40
C LYS A 10 4.84 -7.36 -5.95
N ILE A 11 5.21 -6.32 -6.70
CA ILE A 11 4.86 -4.92 -6.40
C ILE A 11 3.33 -4.74 -6.34
N ARG A 12 2.61 -5.28 -7.34
CA ARG A 12 1.14 -5.23 -7.43
C ARG A 12 0.46 -5.92 -6.24
N LYS A 13 1.04 -7.00 -5.73
CA LYS A 13 0.54 -7.78 -4.58
C LYS A 13 1.05 -7.31 -3.21
N GLY A 14 1.83 -6.24 -3.15
CA GLY A 14 2.47 -5.78 -1.90
C GLY A 14 3.47 -6.80 -1.32
N GLN A 15 4.05 -7.68 -2.14
CA GLN A 15 5.03 -8.65 -1.68
C GLN A 15 6.40 -7.97 -1.52
N LYS A 16 7.16 -8.40 -0.51
CA LYS A 16 8.52 -7.91 -0.27
C LYS A 16 9.43 -8.29 -1.44
N LEU A 17 10.15 -7.31 -1.95
CA LEU A 17 11.22 -7.52 -2.92
C LEU A 17 12.50 -7.91 -2.18
N SER A 18 13.27 -8.80 -2.79
CA SER A 18 14.61 -9.17 -2.32
C SER A 18 15.62 -8.07 -2.66
N LYS A 19 16.78 -8.09 -1.99
CA LYS A 19 17.88 -7.16 -2.27
C LYS A 19 18.29 -7.17 -3.75
N LYS A 20 18.38 -8.36 -4.36
CA LYS A 20 18.72 -8.52 -5.78
C LYS A 20 17.67 -7.91 -6.72
N GLU A 21 16.40 -7.99 -6.35
CA GLU A 21 15.32 -7.37 -7.13
C GLU A 21 15.39 -5.84 -7.03
N PHE A 22 15.72 -5.29 -5.85
CA PHE A 22 15.99 -3.86 -5.73
C PHE A 22 17.21 -3.42 -6.54
N GLU A 23 18.35 -4.12 -6.41
CA GLU A 23 19.56 -3.83 -7.19
C GLU A 23 19.28 -3.85 -8.71
N ALA A 24 18.50 -4.82 -9.18
CA ALA A 24 18.07 -4.89 -10.57
C ALA A 24 17.20 -3.69 -10.98
N ILE A 25 16.23 -3.28 -10.14
CA ILE A 25 15.41 -2.10 -10.38
C ILE A 25 16.28 -0.84 -10.49
N PHE A 26 17.20 -0.62 -9.52
CA PHE A 26 18.07 0.55 -9.53
C PHE A 26 18.97 0.59 -10.77
N SER A 27 19.51 -0.57 -11.19
CA SER A 27 20.35 -0.64 -12.40
C SER A 27 19.64 -0.19 -13.68
N ILE A 28 18.30 -0.31 -13.76
CA ILE A 28 17.51 0.17 -14.91
C ILE A 28 17.53 1.69 -14.98
N PHE A 29 17.45 2.37 -13.84
CA PHE A 29 17.48 3.84 -13.76
C PHE A 29 18.86 4.43 -14.09
N GLU A 30 19.91 3.62 -14.01
CA GLU A 30 21.28 4.00 -14.36
C GLU A 30 21.60 3.77 -15.85
N MET A 31 20.70 3.13 -16.61
CA MET A 31 20.93 2.87 -18.04
C MET A 31 20.85 4.18 -18.84
N PRO A 32 21.80 4.45 -19.76
CA PRO A 32 21.84 5.71 -20.53
C PRO A 32 20.57 6.03 -21.32
N ASP A 33 19.86 4.99 -21.77
CA ASP A 33 18.65 5.13 -22.60
C ASP A 33 17.36 5.19 -21.77
N PHE A 34 17.44 5.18 -20.43
CA PHE A 34 16.26 5.26 -19.59
C PHE A 34 15.80 6.71 -19.43
N ALA A 35 14.55 6.98 -19.84
CA ALA A 35 14.05 8.34 -20.00
C ALA A 35 13.79 9.10 -18.69
N PHE A 36 13.67 8.41 -17.55
CA PHE A 36 13.20 9.01 -16.30
C PHE A 36 14.15 8.73 -15.13
N SER A 37 14.56 9.77 -14.40
CA SER A 37 15.28 9.59 -13.13
C SER A 37 14.32 9.21 -12.00
N ILE A 38 14.83 8.58 -10.93
CA ILE A 38 14.04 8.31 -9.71
C ILE A 38 13.52 9.61 -9.10
N ASP A 39 14.30 10.70 -9.13
CA ASP A 39 13.87 12.01 -8.63
C ASP A 39 12.70 12.58 -9.44
N GLU A 40 12.65 12.33 -10.75
CA GLU A 40 11.51 12.72 -11.59
C GLU A 40 10.27 11.90 -11.27
N LEU A 41 10.41 10.57 -11.14
CA LEU A 41 9.28 9.70 -10.77
C LEU A 41 8.74 10.00 -9.37
N SER A 42 9.63 10.28 -8.42
CA SER A 42 9.30 10.71 -7.06
C SER A 42 8.43 11.98 -7.09
N ARG A 43 8.85 13.01 -7.84
CA ARG A 43 8.07 14.25 -8.00
C ARG A 43 6.72 14.01 -8.69
N ASN A 44 6.68 13.19 -9.73
CA ASN A 44 5.44 12.91 -10.48
C ASN A 44 4.41 12.12 -9.66
N THR A 45 4.87 11.34 -8.67
CA THR A 45 4.00 10.54 -7.80
C THR A 45 3.76 11.16 -6.43
N SER A 46 4.50 12.21 -6.09
CA SER A 46 4.62 12.79 -4.74
C SER A 46 5.06 11.79 -3.66
N ILE A 47 5.80 10.74 -4.04
CA ILE A 47 6.31 9.70 -3.14
C ILE A 47 7.80 9.91 -2.90
N GLN A 48 8.27 9.71 -1.68
CA GLN A 48 9.69 9.81 -1.35
C GLN A 48 10.53 8.85 -2.19
N LYS A 49 11.69 9.31 -2.64
CA LYS A 49 12.56 8.56 -3.58
C LYS A 49 13.08 7.22 -3.05
N ASP A 50 13.15 7.07 -1.73
CA ASP A 50 13.53 5.82 -1.06
C ASP A 50 12.38 4.79 -1.05
N ASP A 51 11.14 5.21 -1.24
CA ASP A 51 9.97 4.35 -1.46
C ASP A 51 9.78 4.03 -2.95
N ILE A 52 10.80 3.41 -3.55
CA ILE A 52 10.77 3.01 -4.96
C ILE A 52 9.64 2.02 -5.25
N THR A 53 9.23 1.21 -4.28
CA THR A 53 8.13 0.26 -4.45
C THR A 53 6.80 1.00 -4.58
N GLY A 54 6.55 2.01 -3.74
CA GLY A 54 5.39 2.88 -3.84
C GLY A 54 5.35 3.65 -5.15
N ILE A 55 6.49 4.21 -5.58
CA ILE A 55 6.64 4.90 -6.88
C ILE A 55 6.23 3.95 -8.02
N LEU A 56 6.85 2.78 -8.11
CA LEU A 56 6.58 1.83 -9.20
C LEU A 56 5.12 1.35 -9.19
N ARG A 57 4.54 1.12 -8.00
CA ARG A 57 3.15 0.69 -7.84
C ARG A 57 2.14 1.70 -8.39
N LYS A 58 2.45 3.01 -8.40
CA LYS A 58 1.59 4.02 -9.05
C LYS A 58 1.43 3.77 -10.55
N PHE A 59 2.48 3.26 -11.20
CA PHE A 59 2.47 2.98 -12.64
C PHE A 59 1.95 1.58 -12.96
N VAL A 60 2.37 0.56 -12.20
CA VAL A 60 1.99 -0.83 -12.47
C VAL A 60 0.65 -1.22 -11.85
N GLY A 61 0.11 -0.41 -10.94
CA GLY A 61 -1.16 -0.65 -10.25
C GLY A 61 -1.07 -1.65 -9.11
N ILE A 62 -2.25 -2.11 -8.67
CA ILE A 62 -2.39 -3.15 -7.64
C ILE A 62 -3.11 -4.37 -8.22
N ASP A 63 -2.91 -5.52 -7.60
CA ASP A 63 -3.73 -6.70 -7.81
C ASP A 63 -4.96 -6.63 -6.91
N GLU A 64 -6.10 -6.21 -7.48
CA GLU A 64 -7.34 -6.00 -6.74
C GLU A 64 -7.95 -7.32 -6.24
N GLN A 65 -7.72 -8.43 -6.95
CA GLN A 65 -8.18 -9.75 -6.50
C GLN A 65 -7.41 -10.16 -5.24
N ASP A 66 -6.08 -9.99 -5.25
CA ASP A 66 -5.22 -10.27 -4.09
C ASP A 66 -5.57 -9.35 -2.91
N LEU A 67 -5.81 -8.06 -3.16
CA LEU A 67 -6.23 -7.10 -2.14
C LEU A 67 -7.57 -7.51 -1.50
N ASN A 68 -8.57 -7.87 -2.30
CA ASN A 68 -9.87 -8.31 -1.79
C ASN A 68 -9.72 -9.57 -0.94
N GLN A 69 -8.98 -10.57 -1.40
CA GLN A 69 -8.76 -11.82 -0.65
C GLN A 69 -8.08 -11.56 0.70
N ARG A 70 -7.12 -10.63 0.77
CA ARG A 70 -6.47 -10.25 2.04
C ARG A 70 -7.45 -9.65 3.03
N PHE A 71 -8.29 -8.72 2.59
CA PHE A 71 -9.31 -8.10 3.45
C PHE A 71 -10.40 -9.08 3.86
N GLU A 72 -10.87 -9.94 2.95
CA GLU A 72 -11.84 -10.99 3.26
C GLU A 72 -11.30 -11.96 4.31
N LYS A 73 -10.04 -12.40 4.15
CA LYS A 73 -9.39 -13.27 5.12
C LYS A 73 -9.28 -12.61 6.49
N PHE A 74 -8.84 -11.36 6.54
CA PHE A 74 -8.77 -10.58 7.79
C PHE A 74 -10.15 -10.48 8.47
N ILE A 75 -11.21 -10.20 7.70
CA ILE A 75 -12.57 -10.14 8.23
C ILE A 75 -13.00 -11.50 8.77
N GLN A 76 -12.73 -12.60 8.07
CA GLN A 76 -13.06 -13.96 8.51
C GLN A 76 -12.34 -14.34 9.81
N GLU A 77 -11.05 -14.03 9.93
CA GLU A 77 -10.24 -14.31 11.13
C GLU A 77 -10.73 -13.54 12.37
N HIS A 78 -11.43 -12.42 12.17
CA HIS A 78 -11.92 -11.54 13.23
C HIS A 78 -13.45 -11.42 13.31
N GLN A 79 -14.21 -12.20 12.52
CA GLN A 79 -15.62 -11.94 12.23
C GLN A 79 -16.49 -11.86 13.50
N ALA A 80 -16.22 -12.68 14.50
CA ALA A 80 -16.97 -12.70 15.77
C ALA A 80 -16.79 -11.42 16.62
N LYS A 81 -15.83 -10.55 16.29
CA LYS A 81 -15.45 -9.37 17.09
C LYS A 81 -15.60 -8.05 16.33
N MET A 82 -15.98 -8.06 15.06
CA MET A 82 -16.06 -6.85 14.24
C MET A 82 -17.43 -6.18 14.31
N SER A 83 -17.42 -4.88 14.62
CA SER A 83 -18.59 -4.00 14.52
C SER A 83 -18.85 -3.55 13.08
N SER A 84 -20.09 -3.12 12.80
CA SER A 84 -20.45 -2.52 11.49
C SER A 84 -19.58 -1.31 11.14
N LEU A 85 -19.13 -0.55 12.15
CA LEU A 85 -18.23 0.59 11.94
C LEU A 85 -16.84 0.13 11.48
N GLN A 86 -16.29 -0.93 12.09
CA GLN A 86 -15.01 -1.51 11.68
C GLN A 86 -15.09 -2.07 10.25
N LEU A 87 -16.15 -2.82 9.92
CA LEU A 87 -16.36 -3.33 8.55
C LEU A 87 -16.43 -2.21 7.51
N LYS A 88 -17.21 -1.16 7.78
CA LYS A 88 -17.26 0.03 6.91
C LYS A 88 -15.88 0.70 6.78
N THR A 89 -15.12 0.78 7.86
CA THR A 89 -13.79 1.37 7.86
C THR A 89 -12.82 0.57 7.01
N LEU A 90 -12.87 -0.76 7.07
CA LEU A 90 -12.07 -1.64 6.20
C LEU A 90 -12.39 -1.41 4.72
N GLU A 91 -13.66 -1.27 4.35
CA GLU A 91 -14.05 -0.98 2.97
C GLU A 91 -13.52 0.37 2.48
N ILE A 92 -13.52 1.40 3.34
CA ILE A 92 -12.93 2.71 3.02
C ILE A 92 -11.42 2.57 2.79
N ILE A 93 -10.70 1.89 3.68
CA ILE A 93 -9.25 1.69 3.58
C ILE A 93 -8.91 0.92 2.29
N LYS A 94 -9.64 -0.17 2.01
CA LYS A 94 -9.47 -0.97 0.79
C LYS A 94 -9.70 -0.13 -0.46
N GLY A 95 -10.74 0.70 -0.47
CA GLY A 95 -11.03 1.64 -1.54
C GLY A 95 -9.93 2.68 -1.76
N GLU A 96 -9.38 3.25 -0.68
CA GLU A 96 -8.26 4.20 -0.75
C GLU A 96 -7.00 3.54 -1.33
N ILE A 97 -6.66 2.31 -0.91
CA ILE A 97 -5.54 1.55 -1.48
C ILE A 97 -5.77 1.30 -2.97
N ALA A 98 -6.98 0.90 -3.37
CA ALA A 98 -7.28 0.59 -4.76
C ALA A 98 -7.25 1.83 -5.67
N LYS A 99 -7.78 2.95 -5.19
CA LYS A 99 -7.80 4.23 -5.90
C LYS A 99 -6.40 4.82 -6.01
N ASN A 100 -5.69 4.92 -4.89
CA ASN A 100 -4.42 5.63 -4.82
C ASN A 100 -3.22 4.72 -5.09
N LYS A 101 -3.43 3.41 -5.31
CA LYS A 101 -2.38 2.39 -5.44
C LYS A 101 -1.43 2.37 -4.23
N GLY A 102 -1.97 2.68 -3.05
CA GLY A 102 -1.24 2.75 -1.80
C GLY A 102 -1.98 3.59 -0.76
N ILE A 103 -1.47 3.61 0.47
CA ILE A 103 -2.09 4.34 1.59
C ILE A 103 -1.05 5.01 2.48
N SER A 104 -1.35 6.23 2.92
CA SER A 104 -0.56 6.93 3.93
C SER A 104 -1.04 6.55 5.32
N PHE A 105 -0.12 6.18 6.21
CA PHE A 105 -0.49 5.88 7.59
C PHE A 105 -0.92 7.14 8.35
N ALA A 106 -0.37 8.30 7.99
CA ALA A 106 -0.83 9.57 8.55
C ALA A 106 -2.32 9.83 8.23
N ALA A 107 -2.78 9.44 7.04
CA ALA A 107 -4.18 9.62 6.63
C ALA A 107 -5.16 8.80 7.48
N LEU A 108 -4.70 7.73 8.14
CA LEU A 108 -5.53 6.90 9.03
C LEU A 108 -5.91 7.61 10.34
N PHE A 109 -5.27 8.76 10.61
CA PHE A 109 -5.54 9.65 11.74
C PHE A 109 -6.18 10.97 11.30
N ASP A 110 -6.72 11.04 10.08
CA ASP A 110 -7.45 12.18 9.55
C ASP A 110 -8.85 11.76 9.05
N LYS A 111 -9.60 12.68 8.45
CA LYS A 111 -10.87 12.40 7.80
C LYS A 111 -10.66 11.40 6.65
N PRO A 112 -11.61 10.46 6.45
CA PRO A 112 -12.90 10.37 7.11
C PRO A 112 -12.89 9.65 8.47
N PHE A 113 -11.76 9.05 8.89
CA PHE A 113 -11.70 8.21 10.09
C PHE A 113 -11.95 8.98 11.38
N THR A 114 -11.43 10.22 11.45
CA THR A 114 -11.65 11.11 12.60
C THR A 114 -13.11 11.55 12.78
N ASN A 115 -13.94 11.45 11.73
CA ASN A 115 -15.38 11.66 11.86
C ASN A 115 -16.07 10.53 12.63
N PHE A 116 -15.51 9.32 12.63
CA PHE A 116 -16.04 8.18 13.36
C PHE A 116 -15.47 8.09 14.78
N ASN A 117 -14.17 8.37 14.93
CA ASN A 117 -13.51 8.44 16.23
C ASN A 117 -12.36 9.43 16.18
N LYS A 118 -12.28 10.36 17.14
CA LYS A 118 -11.22 11.39 17.22
C LYS A 118 -9.78 10.84 17.18
N ASN A 119 -9.57 9.59 17.59
CA ASN A 119 -8.27 8.92 17.57
C ASN A 119 -8.03 8.13 16.27
N GLY A 120 -8.80 8.39 15.21
CA GLY A 120 -8.69 7.69 13.93
C GLY A 120 -8.89 6.19 14.04
N ILE A 121 -8.13 5.42 13.26
CA ILE A 121 -8.25 3.96 13.24
C ILE A 121 -7.95 3.28 14.58
N GLU A 122 -7.06 3.82 15.40
CA GLU A 122 -6.76 3.25 16.72
C GLU A 122 -7.97 3.35 17.64
N GLY A 123 -8.72 4.46 17.56
CA GLY A 123 -9.98 4.59 18.28
C GLY A 123 -11.08 3.66 17.77
N ILE A 124 -11.08 3.32 16.47
CA ILE A 124 -12.08 2.45 15.85
C ILE A 124 -11.78 0.97 16.13
N PHE A 125 -10.51 0.56 16.09
CA PHE A 125 -10.09 -0.85 16.18
C PHE A 125 -9.50 -1.24 17.54
N GLY A 126 -9.09 -0.28 18.38
CA GLY A 126 -8.48 -0.55 19.68
C GLY A 126 -7.30 -1.52 19.56
N LYS A 127 -7.37 -2.64 20.28
CA LYS A 127 -6.32 -3.67 20.28
C LYS A 127 -6.09 -4.34 18.91
N GLN A 128 -7.05 -4.24 17.99
CA GLN A 128 -6.93 -4.81 16.64
C GLN A 128 -6.24 -3.85 15.64
N ALA A 129 -5.89 -2.63 16.08
CA ALA A 129 -5.26 -1.64 15.21
C ALA A 129 -3.90 -2.13 14.67
N ASP A 130 -3.09 -2.77 15.51
CA ASP A 130 -1.79 -3.32 15.10
C ASP A 130 -1.93 -4.38 13.99
N GLU A 131 -2.95 -5.24 14.09
CA GLU A 131 -3.24 -6.26 13.09
C GLU A 131 -3.71 -5.64 11.77
N LEU A 132 -4.52 -4.56 11.85
CA LEU A 132 -4.91 -3.77 10.68
C LEU A 132 -3.71 -3.07 10.03
N PHE A 133 -2.81 -2.47 10.81
CA PHE A 133 -1.57 -1.91 10.26
C PHE A 133 -0.75 -2.98 9.55
N GLY A 134 -0.62 -4.17 10.14
CA GLY A 134 0.03 -5.31 9.50
C GLY A 134 -0.63 -5.74 8.16
N LEU A 135 -1.97 -5.71 8.09
CA LEU A 135 -2.72 -6.01 6.87
C LEU A 135 -2.37 -5.05 5.72
N ILE A 136 -2.21 -3.75 6.02
CA ILE A 136 -2.07 -2.70 5.01
C ILE A 136 -0.63 -2.20 4.80
N GLU A 137 0.30 -2.55 5.69
CA GLU A 137 1.74 -2.24 5.58
C GLU A 137 2.32 -2.58 4.19
N PRO A 138 1.98 -3.72 3.55
CA PRO A 138 2.36 -4.00 2.17
C PRO A 138 2.07 -2.89 1.15
N TYR A 139 1.05 -2.08 1.41
CA TYR A 139 0.55 -1.01 0.55
C TYR A 139 0.86 0.39 1.09
N ARG A 140 1.64 0.49 2.19
CA ARG A 140 2.08 1.77 2.73
C ARG A 140 2.85 2.55 1.68
N VAL A 141 2.63 3.87 1.68
CA VAL A 141 3.34 4.83 0.84
C VAL A 141 3.80 5.99 1.71
N ASN A 142 5.07 6.38 1.54
CA ASN A 142 5.63 7.57 2.18
C ASN A 142 5.58 8.76 1.20
N TYR A 143 4.61 9.65 1.39
CA TYR A 143 4.49 10.86 0.58
C TYR A 143 5.54 11.91 0.98
N LEU A 144 5.85 12.82 0.04
CA LEU A 144 6.71 14.01 0.25
C LEU A 144 6.09 14.99 1.26
#